data_AF-A0A935Q5H6-F1
#
_entry.id   AF-A0A935Q5H6-F1
#
_cell.length_a   1.000
_cell.length_b   1.000
_cell.length_c   1.000
_cell.angle_alpha   90.00
_cell.angle_beta   90.00
_cell.angle_gamma   90.00
#
_symmetry.space_group_name_H-M   'P 1'
#
loop_
_entity.id
_entity.type
_entity.pdbx_description
1 polymer ?
#
loop_
_entity_poly.entity_id
_entity_poly.type
_entity_poly.pdbx_seq_one_letter_code
_entity_poly.pdbx_strand_id
1 'polypeptide(L)'
;MKQIFLVPLLLAAGLSVQAQQYFIRYDIAGEDIKYYEIKKSGDTVNIPVINLSRSNKVNLKLYNLPGSFRDTIEYKIKTESNETIVNPFWGGDLSGTSGLSFLKKYTDKLYQSTGEIQKSETNIDKAAGEKFVSDYNMFIDAYNSWTKAALFEEDCKSLWKELAGLRYSVQHTATEVKQTAQTRATHLFPDINENSTSLQIAEWVANQEPGKLKDLLKKAYDKISNSQQELTFPNRAVDSLMTASQKLMTTANTYSYTADKNNLSETVSRITVLYRMIMKDSYVRTIPLAIEKNTTAAIIKLTPVIDTETLKLLNIEKSDTIQRIVTIYKKAPIRFRNTYGVSFVSYSENRWHYFVKTTNGVNTIERESADIFLPVVTAYLHFYSPRDKGFRWGGSFGAGITLGGGENDNSNQLNILLGISTFLGRNDPVCITAGISGARVKKISGLKVGDIVSFQDLEAKHYNTVYRNGYFIAITFNPGGLNPKD
;
A
#
# COMPACT_ATOMS: atom_id res chain seq x y z
N MET A 1 9.38 -66.64 39.95
CA MET A 1 8.55 -65.53 39.40
C MET A 1 9.45 -64.71 38.50
N LYS A 2 8.98 -64.18 37.35
CA LYS A 2 9.77 -63.28 36.48
C LYS A 2 9.27 -61.84 36.66
N GLN A 3 10.15 -60.92 37.02
CA GLN A 3 9.86 -59.49 36.95
C GLN A 3 10.12 -58.99 35.53
N ILE A 4 9.17 -58.23 34.97
CA ILE A 4 9.33 -57.55 33.67
C ILE A 4 9.42 -56.05 33.98
N PHE A 5 10.61 -55.47 33.78
CA PHE A 5 10.78 -54.03 33.81
C PHE A 5 10.24 -53.42 32.51
N LEU A 6 9.12 -52.69 32.59
CA LEU A 6 8.56 -51.97 31.46
C LEU A 6 9.08 -50.52 31.47
N VAL A 7 10.06 -50.21 30.62
CA VAL A 7 10.58 -48.85 30.45
C VAL A 7 9.77 -48.13 29.37
N PRO A 8 9.06 -47.02 29.66
CA PRO A 8 8.38 -46.24 28.64
C PRO A 8 9.42 -45.42 27.84
N LEU A 9 9.77 -45.90 26.65
CA LEU A 9 10.65 -45.19 25.73
C LEU A 9 9.91 -43.95 25.17
N LEU A 10 10.07 -42.83 25.85
CA LEU A 10 9.35 -41.59 25.56
C LEU A 10 9.98 -40.91 24.32
N LEU A 11 9.53 -41.30 23.12
CA LEU A 11 9.94 -40.67 21.87
C LEU A 11 9.52 -39.20 21.85
N ALA A 12 10.45 -38.32 22.21
CA ALA A 12 10.39 -36.89 21.97
C ALA A 12 10.55 -36.60 20.46
N ALA A 13 9.57 -37.03 19.66
CA ALA A 13 9.49 -36.69 18.25
C ALA A 13 9.34 -35.17 18.11
N GLY A 14 10.45 -34.49 17.80
CA GLY A 14 10.53 -33.04 17.70
C GLY A 14 9.68 -32.52 16.54
N LEU A 15 8.39 -32.31 16.78
CA LEU A 15 7.48 -31.64 15.86
C LEU A 15 7.93 -30.19 15.70
N SER A 16 8.80 -29.94 14.71
CA SER A 16 9.20 -28.60 14.30
C SER A 16 7.97 -27.86 13.77
N VAL A 17 7.29 -27.14 14.65
CA VAL A 17 6.17 -26.27 14.28
C VAL A 17 6.71 -25.12 13.45
N GLN A 18 6.79 -25.31 12.12
CA GLN A 18 7.01 -24.22 11.18
C GLN A 18 5.92 -23.18 11.44
N ALA A 19 6.36 -22.01 11.92
CA ALA A 19 5.46 -20.91 12.24
C ALA A 19 4.70 -20.50 10.97
N GLN A 20 3.37 -20.41 11.09
CA GLN A 20 2.51 -20.06 9.97
C GLN A 20 2.94 -18.70 9.38
N GLN A 21 3.05 -18.58 8.06
CA GLN A 21 3.65 -17.42 7.43
C GLN A 21 2.62 -16.68 6.57
N TYR A 22 2.68 -15.35 6.57
CA TYR A 22 1.81 -14.51 5.77
C TYR A 22 2.63 -13.75 4.73
N PHE A 23 2.00 -13.38 3.61
CA PHE A 23 2.54 -12.32 2.76
C PHE A 23 1.47 -11.36 2.24
N ILE A 24 1.87 -10.11 2.09
CA ILE A 24 1.13 -9.08 1.37
C ILE A 24 1.68 -9.07 -0.05
N ARG A 25 0.83 -9.25 -1.05
CA ARG A 25 1.12 -8.88 -2.43
C ARG A 25 0.70 -7.43 -2.61
N TYR A 26 1.62 -6.60 -3.08
CA TYR A 26 1.32 -5.25 -3.56
C TYR A 26 1.75 -5.13 -5.01
N ASP A 27 0.83 -4.73 -5.88
CA ASP A 27 1.11 -4.41 -7.28
C ASP A 27 1.47 -2.93 -7.38
N ILE A 28 2.69 -2.60 -7.81
CA ILE A 28 3.18 -1.22 -7.87
C ILE A 28 2.49 -0.41 -8.98
N ALA A 29 2.18 -1.06 -10.11
CA ALA A 29 1.56 -0.40 -11.26
C ALA A 29 0.03 -0.31 -11.13
N GLY A 30 -0.61 -1.37 -10.62
CA GLY A 30 -2.07 -1.39 -10.39
C GLY A 30 -2.53 -0.87 -9.02
N GLU A 31 -1.60 -0.55 -8.13
CA GLU A 31 -1.80 -0.14 -6.72
C GLU A 31 -2.70 -1.08 -5.87
N ASP A 32 -2.84 -2.34 -6.30
CA ASP A 32 -3.68 -3.37 -5.69
C ASP A 32 -2.97 -4.10 -4.53
N ILE A 33 -3.66 -4.28 -3.40
CA ILE A 33 -3.17 -4.95 -2.20
C ILE A 33 -3.99 -6.22 -1.94
N LYS A 34 -3.33 -7.38 -1.94
CA LYS A 34 -3.92 -8.69 -1.60
C LYS A 34 -3.12 -9.39 -0.50
N TYR A 35 -3.79 -10.12 0.39
CA TYR A 35 -3.16 -10.77 1.54
C TYR A 35 -3.26 -12.29 1.41
N TYR A 36 -2.21 -13.02 1.81
CA TYR A 36 -2.15 -14.47 1.66
C TYR A 36 -1.64 -15.15 2.94
N GLU A 37 -2.29 -16.25 3.31
CA GLU A 37 -1.80 -17.22 4.30
C GLU A 37 -1.06 -18.35 3.57
N ILE A 38 0.16 -18.67 4.01
CA ILE A 38 0.89 -19.86 3.57
C ILE A 38 0.52 -21.02 4.50
N LYS A 39 -0.03 -22.09 3.94
CA LYS A 39 -0.35 -23.35 4.64
C LYS A 39 0.91 -24.18 4.88
N LYS A 40 0.82 -25.15 5.79
CA LYS A 40 1.90 -26.13 6.06
C LYS A 40 2.30 -26.98 4.83
N SER A 41 1.44 -27.07 3.82
CA SER A 41 1.69 -27.71 2.53
C SER A 41 2.49 -26.83 1.55
N GLY A 42 2.71 -25.55 1.86
CA GLY A 42 3.25 -24.55 0.94
C GLY A 42 2.17 -23.78 0.17
N ASP A 43 0.93 -24.28 0.12
CA ASP A 43 -0.18 -23.64 -0.60
C ASP A 43 -0.50 -22.24 -0.08
N THR A 44 -0.79 -21.32 -0.98
CA THR A 44 -1.17 -19.94 -0.64
C THR A 44 -2.68 -19.73 -0.75
N VAL A 45 -3.33 -19.26 0.32
CA VAL A 45 -4.77 -18.93 0.32
C VAL A 45 -4.95 -17.42 0.50
N ASN A 46 -5.76 -16.80 -0.36
CA ASN A 46 -6.15 -15.39 -0.25
C ASN A 46 -7.02 -15.17 1.01
N ILE A 47 -6.70 -14.16 1.81
CA ILE A 47 -7.36 -13.82 3.07
C ILE A 47 -7.73 -12.33 3.11
N PRO A 48 -8.78 -11.91 3.83
CA PRO A 48 -9.13 -10.50 3.93
C PRO A 48 -8.25 -9.71 4.92
N VAL A 49 -7.69 -10.36 5.94
CA VAL A 49 -6.87 -9.73 7.01
C VAL A 49 -5.78 -10.68 7.52
N ILE A 50 -4.62 -10.16 7.91
CA ILE A 50 -3.53 -10.94 8.54
C ILE A 50 -3.85 -11.24 10.02
N ASN A 51 -3.54 -12.45 10.49
CA ASN A 51 -3.71 -12.81 11.90
C ASN A 51 -2.38 -12.88 12.67
N LEU A 52 -1.89 -11.72 13.14
CA LEU A 52 -0.63 -11.60 13.89
C LEU A 52 -0.58 -12.40 15.21
N SER A 53 -1.72 -12.87 15.73
CA SER A 53 -1.74 -13.74 16.93
C SER A 53 -1.09 -15.12 16.72
N ARG A 54 -0.94 -15.55 15.46
CA ARG A 54 -0.29 -16.83 15.10
C ARG A 54 1.16 -16.68 14.67
N SER A 55 1.55 -15.49 14.19
CA SER A 55 2.88 -15.23 13.65
C SER A 55 3.10 -13.75 13.38
N ASN A 56 4.30 -13.26 13.69
CA ASN A 56 4.80 -11.95 13.26
C ASN A 56 5.53 -12.00 11.91
N LYS A 57 5.74 -13.19 11.32
CA LYS A 57 6.46 -13.36 10.04
C LYS A 57 5.55 -13.02 8.87
N VAL A 58 5.61 -11.77 8.43
CA VAL A 58 4.90 -11.26 7.26
C VAL A 58 5.92 -10.74 6.24
N ASN A 59 5.83 -11.21 4.99
CA ASN A 59 6.63 -10.68 3.89
C ASN A 59 5.78 -9.75 3.01
N LEU A 60 6.38 -8.69 2.49
CA LEU A 60 5.83 -7.85 1.43
C LEU A 60 6.43 -8.29 0.09
N LYS A 61 5.60 -8.79 -0.81
CA LYS A 61 5.95 -9.08 -2.21
C LYS A 61 5.49 -7.92 -3.08
N LEU A 62 6.44 -7.10 -3.51
CA LEU A 62 6.25 -6.04 -4.49
C LEU A 62 6.28 -6.68 -5.88
N TYR A 63 5.23 -6.49 -6.66
CA TYR A 63 5.13 -6.88 -8.07
C TYR A 63 5.16 -5.62 -8.95
N ASN A 64 5.66 -5.75 -10.17
CA ASN A 64 5.86 -4.64 -11.11
C ASN A 64 6.79 -3.54 -10.55
N LEU A 65 7.73 -3.90 -9.67
CA LEU A 65 8.78 -3.00 -9.19
C LEU A 65 10.06 -3.19 -10.03
N PRO A 66 10.49 -2.20 -10.85
CA PRO A 66 11.76 -2.29 -11.56
C PRO A 66 12.94 -2.43 -10.58
N GLY A 67 13.90 -3.31 -10.89
CA GLY A 67 15.10 -3.53 -10.09
C GLY A 67 16.05 -2.32 -10.01
N SER A 68 15.80 -1.28 -10.81
CA SER A 68 16.44 0.02 -10.77
C SER A 68 16.15 0.84 -9.50
N PHE A 69 15.09 0.53 -8.75
CA PHE A 69 14.77 1.23 -7.50
C PHE A 69 15.43 0.58 -6.27
N ARG A 70 15.90 1.40 -5.34
CA ARG A 70 16.16 1.02 -3.95
C ARG A 70 14.93 1.35 -3.12
N ASP A 71 14.51 0.42 -2.26
CA ASP A 71 13.44 0.63 -1.29
C ASP A 71 13.97 0.93 0.11
N THR A 72 13.24 1.74 0.87
CA THR A 72 13.29 1.79 2.33
C THR A 72 11.86 1.77 2.88
N ILE A 73 11.65 1.06 3.99
CA ILE A 73 10.33 0.88 4.61
C ILE A 73 10.24 1.70 5.91
N GLU A 74 9.24 2.57 5.99
CA GLU A 74 8.84 3.27 7.20
C GLU A 74 7.48 2.75 7.69
N TYR A 75 7.30 2.61 9.00
CA TYR A 75 6.09 2.01 9.57
C TYR A 75 5.15 3.07 10.14
N LYS A 76 3.97 3.21 9.53
CA LYS A 76 2.91 4.05 10.09
C LYS A 76 2.24 3.33 11.25
N ILE A 77 2.79 3.53 12.45
CA ILE A 77 2.18 3.12 13.71
C ILE A 77 0.96 4.00 13.98
N LYS A 78 -0.21 3.38 14.21
CA LYS A 78 -1.30 4.07 14.91
C LYS A 78 -0.93 3.94 16.38
N THR A 79 -0.58 5.07 17.00
CA THR A 79 -0.62 5.16 18.46
C THR A 79 -2.05 4.76 18.83
N GLU A 80 -2.21 3.55 19.39
CA GLU A 80 -3.38 3.32 20.20
C GLU A 80 -3.24 4.33 21.33
N SER A 81 -4.19 5.27 21.45
CA SER A 81 -4.39 5.87 22.75
C SER A 81 -4.52 4.69 23.70
N ASN A 82 -3.60 4.59 24.66
CA ASN A 82 -3.80 3.69 25.78
C ASN A 82 -5.21 4.01 26.27
N GLU A 83 -6.10 3.02 26.31
CA GLU A 83 -7.38 3.19 26.99
C GLU A 83 -7.00 3.34 28.46
N THR A 84 -6.74 4.59 28.86
CA THR A 84 -6.15 4.91 30.14
C THR A 84 -7.06 4.28 31.17
N ILE A 85 -6.50 3.39 31.99
CA ILE A 85 -7.17 2.97 33.21
C ILE A 85 -7.10 4.20 34.10
N VAL A 86 -8.04 5.12 33.89
CA VAL A 86 -8.17 6.38 34.63
C VAL A 86 -8.56 5.97 36.04
N ASN A 87 -7.55 5.73 36.87
CA ASN A 87 -7.69 5.73 38.30
C ASN A 87 -8.22 7.13 38.66
N PRO A 88 -9.48 7.26 39.15
CA PRO A 88 -10.31 8.47 38.95
C PRO A 88 -9.92 9.69 39.81
N PHE A 89 -8.65 9.81 40.18
CA PHE A 89 -8.13 10.82 41.10
C PHE A 89 -7.20 11.86 40.46
N TRP A 90 -6.52 11.59 39.32
CA TRP A 90 -5.53 12.52 38.72
C TRP A 90 -5.39 12.37 37.18
N GLY A 91 -5.19 13.47 36.41
CA GLY A 91 -4.87 13.44 34.96
C GLY A 91 -4.86 14.81 34.23
N GLY A 92 -4.25 14.91 33.02
CA GLY A 92 -4.19 16.15 32.21
C GLY A 92 -3.36 16.12 30.89
N ASP A 93 -3.31 17.29 30.22
CA ASP A 93 -2.35 17.80 29.17
C ASP A 93 -2.36 17.31 27.69
N LEU A 94 -1.94 18.09 26.65
CA LEU A 94 -1.94 19.56 26.34
C LEU A 94 -1.45 19.88 24.87
N SER A 95 -1.69 21.10 24.33
CA SER A 95 -1.11 21.72 23.08
C SER A 95 -1.44 21.06 21.71
N GLY A 96 -1.15 21.59 20.49
CA GLY A 96 -0.64 22.89 19.95
C GLY A 96 0.14 22.71 18.60
N THR A 97 0.37 23.65 17.65
CA THR A 97 -0.21 24.98 17.27
C THR A 97 0.25 25.44 15.84
N SER A 98 -0.66 25.91 14.96
CA SER A 98 -0.54 26.88 13.82
C SER A 98 0.51 26.79 12.65
N GLY A 99 0.07 27.15 11.44
CA GLY A 99 0.84 27.51 10.20
C GLY A 99 -0.13 27.87 9.04
N LEU A 100 0.19 28.47 7.88
CA LEU A 100 1.39 29.03 7.20
C LEU A 100 0.91 30.00 6.07
N SER A 101 1.79 30.82 5.44
CA SER A 101 1.39 31.75 4.33
C SER A 101 2.55 32.20 3.38
N PHE A 102 2.18 32.86 2.25
CA PHE A 102 2.96 33.68 1.26
C PHE A 102 3.42 33.14 -0.14
N LEU A 103 2.73 33.65 -1.19
CA LEU A 103 3.19 34.19 -2.53
C LEU A 103 3.72 33.30 -3.72
N LYS A 104 4.01 33.95 -4.89
CA LYS A 104 3.52 33.55 -6.26
C LYS A 104 4.10 34.32 -7.51
N LYS A 105 4.26 33.67 -8.70
CA LYS A 105 4.12 34.10 -10.17
C LYS A 105 5.29 34.58 -11.16
N TYR A 106 5.28 34.02 -12.41
CA TYR A 106 5.50 34.56 -13.83
C TYR A 106 6.75 34.31 -14.81
N THR A 107 6.64 34.60 -16.16
CA THR A 107 7.38 34.11 -17.42
C THR A 107 8.01 35.22 -18.37
N ASP A 108 8.45 35.20 -19.68
CA ASP A 108 8.35 34.45 -21.01
C ASP A 108 9.38 35.04 -22.12
N LYS A 109 9.61 34.84 -23.49
CA LYS A 109 9.25 34.01 -24.72
C LYS A 109 10.09 34.32 -26.06
N LEU A 110 9.99 33.56 -27.22
CA LEU A 110 10.29 33.82 -28.72
C LEU A 110 11.72 33.60 -29.40
N TYR A 111 12.08 33.98 -30.68
CA TYR A 111 11.98 33.35 -32.10
C TYR A 111 13.00 34.00 -33.16
N GLN A 112 13.25 33.76 -34.51
CA GLN A 112 13.26 32.69 -35.61
C GLN A 112 13.79 33.21 -37.06
N SER A 113 14.18 32.39 -38.10
CA SER A 113 14.19 32.60 -39.65
C SER A 113 15.39 32.05 -40.58
N THR A 114 15.45 32.30 -41.95
CA THR A 114 16.15 31.50 -43.07
C THR A 114 16.56 32.20 -44.46
N GLY A 115 17.33 31.59 -45.44
CA GLY A 115 17.67 32.11 -46.85
C GLY A 115 18.42 31.23 -47.97
N GLU A 116 18.56 31.64 -49.29
CA GLU A 116 18.90 30.89 -50.62
C GLU A 116 19.61 31.74 -51.80
N ILE A 117 20.06 31.39 -53.08
CA ILE A 117 20.67 30.27 -53.95
C ILE A 117 20.93 30.64 -55.52
N GLN A 118 21.82 29.99 -56.39
CA GLN A 118 21.91 29.88 -57.97
C GLN A 118 23.29 30.09 -58.76
N LYS A 119 23.68 29.67 -60.03
CA LYS A 119 23.57 28.47 -61.02
C LYS A 119 24.27 28.63 -62.50
N SER A 120 25.13 27.78 -63.29
CA SER A 120 25.65 27.28 -64.80
C SER A 120 26.40 27.87 -66.11
N GLU A 121 27.54 27.48 -66.71
CA GLU A 121 27.92 26.27 -67.54
C GLU A 121 29.05 26.68 -68.56
N THR A 122 29.80 25.75 -69.20
CA THR A 122 30.18 25.74 -70.67
C THR A 122 30.90 24.44 -71.14
N ASN A 123 32.07 24.46 -71.82
CA ASN A 123 32.53 23.36 -72.72
C ASN A 123 33.98 22.84 -72.59
N ILE A 124 34.98 23.61 -72.14
CA ILE A 124 36.15 22.97 -71.46
C ILE A 124 35.66 22.47 -70.09
N ASP A 125 34.85 23.33 -69.50
CA ASP A 125 33.77 23.17 -68.53
C ASP A 125 32.72 22.10 -68.88
N LYS A 126 32.88 21.32 -69.97
CA LYS A 126 32.17 20.05 -70.17
C LYS A 126 33.00 18.85 -69.73
N ALA A 127 34.30 18.80 -69.99
CA ALA A 127 35.17 17.79 -69.39
C ALA A 127 35.35 18.07 -67.88
N ALA A 128 35.62 19.34 -67.53
CA ALA A 128 35.59 19.79 -66.13
C ALA A 128 34.16 19.81 -65.56
N GLY A 129 33.11 19.90 -66.39
CA GLY A 129 31.71 19.76 -65.99
C GLY A 129 31.29 18.32 -65.70
N GLU A 130 31.73 17.35 -66.50
CA GLU A 130 31.54 15.92 -66.26
C GLU A 130 32.33 15.48 -65.01
N LYS A 131 33.54 16.03 -64.81
CA LYS A 131 34.27 15.91 -63.54
C LYS A 131 33.49 16.54 -62.38
N PHE A 132 33.01 17.78 -62.52
CA PHE A 132 32.21 18.46 -61.49
C PHE A 132 30.94 17.68 -61.14
N VAL A 133 30.22 17.14 -62.12
CA VAL A 133 29.02 16.31 -61.92
C VAL A 133 29.38 14.99 -61.23
N SER A 134 30.52 14.39 -61.56
CA SER A 134 31.04 13.20 -60.86
C SER A 134 31.40 13.49 -59.39
N ASP A 135 32.13 14.58 -59.13
CA ASP A 135 32.45 15.03 -57.77
C ASP A 135 31.18 15.44 -57.00
N TYR A 136 30.19 16.05 -57.66
CA TYR A 136 28.90 16.43 -57.08
C TYR A 136 28.05 15.20 -56.72
N ASN A 137 28.03 14.18 -57.57
CA ASN A 137 27.37 12.92 -57.24
C ASN A 137 28.07 12.24 -56.05
N MET A 138 29.41 12.20 -56.01
CA MET A 138 30.16 11.72 -54.83
C MET A 138 29.86 12.54 -53.57
N PHE A 139 29.69 13.86 -53.67
CA PHE A 139 29.27 14.71 -52.56
C PHE A 139 27.84 14.40 -52.10
N ILE A 140 26.89 14.21 -53.02
CA ILE A 140 25.51 13.84 -52.71
C ILE A 140 25.43 12.45 -52.08
N ASP A 141 26.20 11.46 -52.54
CA ASP A 141 26.25 10.14 -51.94
C ASP A 141 26.90 10.16 -50.54
N ALA A 142 27.95 10.96 -50.35
CA ALA A 142 28.53 11.21 -49.04
C ALA A 142 27.54 11.91 -48.10
N TYR A 143 26.76 12.88 -48.60
CA TYR A 143 25.75 13.60 -47.82
C TYR A 143 24.56 12.69 -47.46
N ASN A 144 24.10 11.86 -48.39
CA ASN A 144 23.05 10.87 -48.17
C ASN A 144 23.49 9.83 -47.12
N SER A 145 24.75 9.41 -47.16
CA SER A 145 25.33 8.48 -46.19
C SER A 145 25.45 9.13 -44.81
N TRP A 146 26.00 10.35 -44.74
CA TRP A 146 26.06 11.14 -43.50
C TRP A 146 24.66 11.39 -42.90
N THR A 147 23.68 11.74 -43.73
CA THR A 147 22.29 12.02 -43.29
C THR A 147 21.65 10.78 -42.69
N LYS A 148 21.82 9.60 -43.31
CA LYS A 148 21.33 8.32 -42.76
C LYS A 148 21.95 8.02 -41.40
N ALA A 149 23.25 8.26 -41.24
CA ALA A 149 23.95 8.03 -39.98
C ALA A 149 23.55 9.03 -38.88
N ALA A 150 23.32 10.31 -39.23
CA ALA A 150 22.83 11.33 -38.30
C ALA A 150 21.39 11.05 -37.84
N LEU A 151 20.50 10.60 -38.74
CA LEU A 151 19.15 10.15 -38.37
C LEU A 151 19.21 8.93 -37.42
N PHE A 152 20.06 7.95 -37.73
CA PHE A 152 20.27 6.77 -36.88
C PHE A 152 20.85 7.14 -35.50
N GLU A 153 21.68 8.18 -35.40
CA GLU A 153 22.17 8.71 -34.12
C GLU A 153 21.03 9.32 -33.28
N GLU A 154 20.11 10.07 -33.89
CA GLU A 154 18.90 10.58 -33.20
C GLU A 154 17.93 9.46 -32.80
N ASP A 155 17.73 8.45 -33.66
CA ASP A 155 16.92 7.26 -33.33
C ASP A 155 17.53 6.49 -32.16
N CYS A 156 18.86 6.38 -32.08
CA CYS A 156 19.57 5.82 -30.92
C CYS A 156 19.35 6.66 -29.65
N LYS A 157 19.49 7.98 -29.71
CA LYS A 157 19.24 8.87 -28.55
C LYS A 157 17.79 8.76 -28.07
N SER A 158 16.84 8.70 -29.00
CA SER A 158 15.41 8.49 -28.74
C SER A 158 15.15 7.15 -28.05
N LEU A 159 15.68 6.05 -28.59
CA LEU A 159 15.55 4.71 -28.01
C LEU A 159 16.22 4.61 -26.62
N TRP A 160 17.38 5.23 -26.42
CA TRP A 160 18.01 5.31 -25.10
C TRP A 160 17.08 6.00 -24.10
N LYS A 161 16.49 7.15 -24.47
CA LYS A 161 15.55 7.89 -23.63
C LYS A 161 14.29 7.09 -23.32
N GLU A 162 13.70 6.40 -24.30
CA GLU A 162 12.53 5.55 -24.08
C GLU A 162 12.83 4.35 -23.17
N LEU A 163 13.91 3.61 -23.42
CA LEU A 163 14.31 2.47 -22.58
C LEU A 163 14.68 2.91 -21.16
N ALA A 164 15.32 4.06 -21.01
CA ALA A 164 15.57 4.66 -19.70
C ALA A 164 14.25 5.03 -18.99
N GLY A 165 13.33 5.71 -19.68
CA GLY A 165 12.01 6.05 -19.14
C GLY A 165 11.22 4.81 -18.69
N LEU A 166 11.23 3.75 -19.50
CA LEU A 166 10.65 2.45 -19.16
C LEU A 166 11.31 1.81 -17.93
N ARG A 167 12.64 1.88 -17.79
CA ARG A 167 13.38 1.29 -16.66
C ARG A 167 13.19 2.05 -15.35
N TYR A 168 12.89 3.35 -15.38
CA TYR A 168 12.68 4.17 -14.19
C TYR A 168 11.21 4.60 -13.99
N SER A 169 10.27 4.02 -14.75
CA SER A 169 8.83 4.18 -14.53
C SER A 169 8.26 3.10 -13.60
N VAL A 170 7.33 3.49 -12.73
CA VAL A 170 6.55 2.59 -11.86
C VAL A 170 5.11 2.40 -12.35
N GLN A 171 4.74 2.98 -13.50
CA GLN A 171 3.36 3.06 -14.01
C GLN A 171 2.95 1.88 -14.91
N HIS A 172 3.88 0.98 -15.22
CA HIS A 172 3.70 -0.09 -16.20
C HIS A 172 3.98 -1.46 -15.58
N THR A 173 3.27 -2.48 -16.03
CA THR A 173 3.54 -3.87 -15.62
C THR A 173 4.83 -4.39 -16.23
N ALA A 174 5.42 -5.41 -15.61
CA ALA A 174 6.63 -6.09 -16.09
C ALA A 174 6.49 -6.62 -17.54
N THR A 175 5.28 -7.05 -17.91
CA THR A 175 4.96 -7.54 -19.26
C THR A 175 4.98 -6.39 -20.27
N GLU A 176 4.27 -5.30 -19.99
CA GLU A 176 4.22 -4.12 -20.86
C GLU A 176 5.62 -3.52 -21.05
N VAL A 177 6.40 -3.35 -19.97
CA VAL A 177 7.76 -2.81 -20.06
C VAL A 177 8.65 -3.67 -20.97
N LYS A 178 8.61 -5.00 -20.82
CA LYS A 178 9.41 -5.90 -21.67
C LYS A 178 8.91 -5.92 -23.11
N GLN A 179 7.60 -5.93 -23.34
CA GLN A 179 7.02 -5.93 -24.69
C GLN A 179 7.28 -4.60 -25.44
N THR A 180 7.17 -3.46 -24.76
CA THR A 180 7.49 -2.15 -25.34
C THR A 180 8.98 -2.04 -25.61
N ALA A 181 9.84 -2.41 -24.65
CA ALA A 181 11.29 -2.42 -24.84
C ALA A 181 11.72 -3.34 -26.00
N GLN A 182 11.11 -4.52 -26.12
CA GLN A 182 11.31 -5.44 -27.25
C GLN A 182 10.87 -4.83 -28.58
N THR A 183 9.65 -4.30 -28.65
CA THR A 183 9.11 -3.69 -29.89
C THR A 183 9.97 -2.52 -30.36
N ARG A 184 10.35 -1.62 -29.44
CA ARG A 184 11.17 -0.44 -29.76
C ARG A 184 12.60 -0.80 -30.12
N ALA A 185 13.23 -1.73 -29.40
CA ALA A 185 14.57 -2.17 -29.74
C ALA A 185 14.62 -2.98 -31.06
N THR A 186 13.63 -3.83 -31.34
CA THR A 186 13.56 -4.62 -32.58
C THR A 186 13.35 -3.74 -33.82
N HIS A 187 12.70 -2.57 -33.70
CA HIS A 187 12.58 -1.60 -34.79
C HIS A 187 13.93 -1.05 -35.27
N LEU A 188 14.88 -0.83 -34.35
CA LEU A 188 16.21 -0.30 -34.66
C LEU A 188 17.30 -1.39 -34.79
N PHE A 189 17.07 -2.54 -34.16
CA PHE A 189 17.97 -3.70 -34.08
C PHE A 189 17.17 -5.01 -34.21
N PRO A 190 16.80 -5.44 -35.43
CA PRO A 190 15.90 -6.60 -35.64
C PRO A 190 16.32 -7.89 -34.90
N ASP A 191 17.62 -8.18 -34.88
CA ASP A 191 18.16 -9.46 -34.38
C ASP A 191 18.43 -9.47 -32.86
N ILE A 192 18.05 -8.41 -32.12
CA ILE A 192 18.37 -8.23 -30.69
C ILE A 192 17.83 -9.36 -29.79
N ASN A 193 16.81 -10.08 -30.26
CA ASN A 193 16.15 -11.16 -29.55
C ASN A 193 16.93 -12.49 -29.61
N GLU A 194 17.62 -12.76 -30.72
CA GLU A 194 18.25 -14.08 -30.96
C GLU A 194 19.67 -14.15 -30.39
N ASN A 195 20.41 -13.04 -30.40
CA ASN A 195 21.79 -13.02 -29.96
C ASN A 195 22.11 -11.79 -29.09
N SER A 196 22.35 -12.03 -27.79
CA SER A 196 22.83 -10.97 -26.87
C SER A 196 24.28 -10.52 -27.13
N THR A 197 24.93 -11.14 -28.12
CA THR A 197 26.23 -10.79 -28.74
C THR A 197 26.06 -9.93 -29.99
N SER A 198 24.91 -9.26 -30.14
CA SER A 198 24.64 -8.13 -31.05
C SER A 198 25.60 -6.93 -30.88
N LEU A 199 26.63 -7.07 -30.04
CA LEU A 199 27.90 -6.35 -30.12
C LEU A 199 28.49 -6.28 -31.55
N GLN A 200 28.24 -7.28 -32.40
CA GLN A 200 28.62 -7.22 -33.84
C GLN A 200 27.82 -6.17 -34.63
N ILE A 201 26.61 -5.82 -34.19
CA ILE A 201 25.85 -4.68 -34.76
C ILE A 201 26.47 -3.37 -34.27
N ALA A 202 26.95 -3.30 -33.02
CA ALA A 202 27.74 -2.15 -32.55
C ALA A 202 29.07 -2.00 -33.32
N GLU A 203 29.66 -3.11 -33.79
CA GLU A 203 30.85 -3.15 -34.65
C GLU A 203 30.53 -2.65 -36.08
N TRP A 204 29.36 -2.98 -36.63
CA TRP A 204 28.84 -2.37 -37.87
C TRP A 204 28.57 -0.86 -37.70
N VAL A 205 27.94 -0.44 -36.59
CA VAL A 205 27.67 0.98 -36.28
C VAL A 205 28.97 1.77 -36.06
N ALA A 206 30.02 1.19 -35.48
CA ALA A 206 31.31 1.85 -35.28
C ALA A 206 32.01 2.23 -36.61
N ASN A 207 31.61 1.60 -37.72
CA ASN A 207 32.04 1.95 -39.08
C ASN A 207 31.13 3.03 -39.75
N GLN A 208 30.01 3.39 -39.12
CA GLN A 208 29.01 4.36 -39.60
C GLN A 208 29.02 5.69 -38.79
N GLU A 209 30.03 5.94 -37.94
CA GLU A 209 30.08 7.17 -37.12
C GLU A 209 29.88 8.45 -37.96
N PRO A 210 28.90 9.31 -37.63
CA PRO A 210 28.66 10.55 -38.38
C PRO A 210 29.88 11.47 -38.45
N GLY A 211 30.80 11.42 -37.48
CA GLY A 211 32.09 12.12 -37.54
C GLY A 211 33.00 11.64 -38.68
N LYS A 212 33.20 10.31 -38.81
CA LYS A 212 33.98 9.70 -39.91
C LYS A 212 33.35 10.02 -41.27
N LEU A 213 32.01 9.93 -41.36
CA LEU A 213 31.26 10.27 -42.57
C LEU A 213 31.29 11.78 -42.87
N LYS A 214 31.33 12.65 -41.86
CA LYS A 214 31.50 14.11 -42.02
C LYS A 214 32.88 14.46 -42.59
N ASP A 215 33.93 13.75 -42.20
CA ASP A 215 35.27 13.95 -42.81
C ASP A 215 35.31 13.49 -44.28
N LEU A 216 34.56 12.46 -44.65
CA LEU A 216 34.39 12.04 -46.05
C LEU A 216 33.52 13.04 -46.84
N LEU A 217 32.42 13.51 -46.25
CA LEU A 217 31.59 14.58 -46.80
C LEU A 217 32.39 15.87 -47.01
N LYS A 218 33.25 16.24 -46.06
CA LYS A 218 34.16 17.38 -46.21
C LYS A 218 35.13 17.17 -47.36
N LYS A 219 35.79 16.00 -47.46
CA LYS A 219 36.69 15.69 -48.57
C LYS A 219 35.98 15.71 -49.93
N ALA A 220 34.70 15.33 -50.00
CA ALA A 220 33.88 15.45 -51.20
C ALA A 220 33.47 16.91 -51.49
N TYR A 221 33.17 17.70 -50.46
CA TYR A 221 32.91 19.14 -50.57
C TYR A 221 34.15 19.91 -51.07
N ASP A 222 35.32 19.62 -50.50
CA ASP A 222 36.59 20.21 -50.90
C ASP A 222 36.92 19.84 -52.37
N LYS A 223 36.58 18.62 -52.82
CA LYS A 223 36.66 18.21 -54.24
C LYS A 223 35.77 19.03 -55.17
N ILE A 224 34.46 19.15 -54.90
CA ILE A 224 33.57 19.96 -55.77
C ILE A 224 33.99 21.44 -55.78
N SER A 225 34.52 21.95 -54.67
CA SER A 225 35.03 23.32 -54.60
C SER A 225 36.27 23.52 -55.48
N ASN A 226 37.17 22.53 -55.55
CA ASN A 226 38.32 22.58 -56.45
C ASN A 226 37.89 22.39 -57.91
N SER A 227 37.00 21.44 -58.19
CA SER A 227 36.46 21.21 -59.53
C SER A 227 35.57 22.36 -60.03
N GLN A 228 35.04 23.23 -59.16
CA GLN A 228 34.44 24.52 -59.55
C GLN A 228 35.51 25.55 -59.98
N GLN A 229 36.65 25.60 -59.28
CA GLN A 229 37.77 26.52 -59.63
C GLN A 229 38.46 26.14 -60.95
N GLU A 230 38.29 24.90 -61.41
CA GLU A 230 38.72 24.44 -62.74
C GLU A 230 37.74 24.82 -63.88
N LEU A 231 36.55 25.35 -63.57
CA LEU A 231 35.62 25.87 -64.58
C LEU A 231 36.05 27.28 -65.00
N THR A 232 36.22 27.48 -66.31
CA THR A 232 36.75 28.73 -66.90
C THR A 232 35.72 29.85 -67.06
N PHE A 233 34.42 29.55 -66.95
CA PHE A 233 33.35 30.54 -67.19
C PHE A 233 32.33 30.64 -66.04
N PRO A 234 31.81 31.85 -65.74
CA PRO A 234 30.83 32.07 -64.68
C PRO A 234 29.47 31.47 -65.04
N ASN A 235 28.78 30.91 -64.05
CA ASN A 235 27.77 29.89 -64.28
C ASN A 235 26.30 30.45 -64.06
N ARG A 236 25.41 30.42 -65.12
CA ARG A 236 23.90 30.24 -65.48
C ARG A 236 23.10 28.84 -65.60
N ALA A 237 22.45 28.18 -64.59
CA ALA A 237 21.83 26.80 -64.35
C ALA A 237 22.49 25.57 -63.51
N VAL A 238 23.79 25.51 -63.10
CA VAL A 238 24.61 24.69 -62.13
C VAL A 238 24.89 25.39 -60.78
N ASP A 239 25.93 26.28 -60.54
CA ASP A 239 26.29 27.11 -59.31
C ASP A 239 25.40 27.08 -58.02
N SER A 240 24.05 26.95 -58.06
CA SER A 240 23.27 26.34 -56.96
C SER A 240 23.84 24.99 -56.53
N LEU A 241 24.45 24.20 -57.40
CA LEU A 241 25.01 22.90 -57.00
C LEU A 241 26.07 23.16 -55.92
N MET A 242 26.84 24.25 -56.04
CA MET A 242 27.68 24.77 -54.97
C MET A 242 26.90 25.48 -53.85
N THR A 243 25.95 26.38 -54.14
CA THR A 243 25.18 27.08 -53.07
C THR A 243 24.22 26.18 -52.27
N ALA A 244 23.86 25.01 -52.80
CA ALA A 244 23.11 23.95 -52.13
C ALA A 244 24.08 23.05 -51.37
N SER A 245 25.19 22.62 -51.98
CA SER A 245 26.25 21.88 -51.27
C SER A 245 26.78 22.65 -50.06
N GLN A 246 26.92 23.98 -50.16
CA GLN A 246 27.24 24.88 -49.06
C GLN A 246 26.19 24.82 -47.94
N LYS A 247 24.88 24.77 -48.25
CA LYS A 247 23.83 24.62 -47.23
C LYS A 247 23.80 23.23 -46.63
N LEU A 248 23.92 22.18 -47.45
CA LEU A 248 23.98 20.80 -46.97
C LEU A 248 25.20 20.61 -46.04
N MET A 249 26.36 21.19 -46.39
CA MET A 249 27.55 21.22 -45.53
C MET A 249 27.37 22.13 -44.30
N THR A 250 26.60 23.22 -44.40
CA THR A 250 26.24 24.08 -43.25
C THR A 250 25.33 23.33 -42.27
N THR A 251 24.34 22.58 -42.76
CA THR A 251 23.49 21.68 -41.96
C THR A 251 24.35 20.63 -41.25
N ALA A 252 25.27 19.97 -41.96
CA ALA A 252 26.17 18.98 -41.38
C ALA A 252 27.15 19.56 -40.33
N ASN A 253 27.60 20.80 -40.53
CA ASN A 253 28.39 21.53 -39.53
C ASN A 253 27.57 21.98 -38.32
N THR A 254 26.31 22.36 -38.52
CA THR A 254 25.39 22.78 -37.45
C THR A 254 25.00 21.59 -36.56
N TYR A 255 24.65 20.45 -37.16
CA TYR A 255 24.39 19.20 -36.44
C TYR A 255 25.56 18.81 -35.55
N SER A 256 26.78 18.94 -36.07
CA SER A 256 28.04 18.68 -35.36
C SER A 256 28.38 19.68 -34.23
N TYR A 257 27.57 20.74 -34.03
CA TYR A 257 27.67 21.66 -32.90
C TYR A 257 26.59 21.39 -31.84
N THR A 258 25.46 20.78 -32.24
CA THR A 258 24.36 20.36 -31.36
C THR A 258 24.45 18.90 -30.90
N ALA A 259 25.21 18.06 -31.59
CA ALA A 259 25.49 16.69 -31.17
C ALA A 259 26.30 16.73 -29.85
N ASP A 260 25.78 16.06 -28.82
CA ASP A 260 26.46 15.94 -27.53
C ASP A 260 27.76 15.13 -27.68
N LYS A 261 28.72 15.29 -26.75
CA LYS A 261 30.05 14.69 -26.86
C LYS A 261 30.09 13.16 -26.70
N ASN A 262 28.96 12.55 -26.34
CA ASN A 262 28.82 11.10 -26.20
C ASN A 262 28.85 10.44 -27.58
N ASN A 263 29.82 9.56 -27.83
CA ASN A 263 29.95 8.85 -29.09
C ASN A 263 28.72 7.93 -29.32
N LEU A 264 28.26 7.80 -30.57
CA LEU A 264 27.24 6.84 -31.00
C LEU A 264 27.50 5.41 -30.49
N SER A 265 28.76 4.95 -30.51
CA SER A 265 29.19 3.66 -29.96
C SER A 265 28.87 3.53 -28.45
N GLU A 266 29.02 4.61 -27.69
CA GLU A 266 28.67 4.65 -26.27
C GLU A 266 27.16 4.64 -26.07
N THR A 267 26.41 5.37 -26.89
CA THR A 267 24.94 5.37 -26.87
C THR A 267 24.38 3.97 -27.15
N VAL A 268 24.91 3.26 -28.16
CA VAL A 268 24.54 1.86 -28.47
C VAL A 268 24.94 0.91 -27.34
N SER A 269 26.08 1.12 -26.68
CA SER A 269 26.46 0.36 -25.48
C SER A 269 25.45 0.57 -24.33
N ARG A 270 25.06 1.82 -24.06
CA ARG A 270 24.06 2.18 -23.03
C ARG A 270 22.68 1.58 -23.32
N ILE A 271 22.22 1.63 -24.58
CA ILE A 271 21.00 0.94 -25.05
C ILE A 271 21.09 -0.57 -24.78
N THR A 272 22.19 -1.21 -25.19
CA THR A 272 22.40 -2.66 -25.04
C THR A 272 22.37 -3.08 -23.57
N VAL A 273 23.00 -2.30 -22.69
CA VAL A 273 23.00 -2.54 -21.23
C VAL A 273 21.60 -2.37 -20.65
N LEU A 274 20.88 -1.28 -21.00
CA LEU A 274 19.53 -1.00 -20.49
C LEU A 274 18.52 -2.05 -20.94
N TYR A 275 18.51 -2.42 -22.23
CA TYR A 275 17.66 -3.48 -22.75
C TYR A 275 17.93 -4.82 -22.05
N ARG A 276 19.22 -5.22 -21.93
CA ARG A 276 19.62 -6.44 -21.23
C ARG A 276 19.21 -6.41 -19.75
N MET A 277 19.29 -5.26 -19.09
CA MET A 277 18.79 -5.09 -17.72
C MET A 277 17.27 -5.26 -17.66
N ILE A 278 16.50 -4.57 -18.51
CA ILE A 278 15.03 -4.67 -18.57
C ILE A 278 14.57 -6.12 -18.77
N MET A 279 15.13 -6.82 -19.76
CA MET A 279 14.69 -8.18 -20.11
C MET A 279 15.05 -9.20 -19.03
N LYS A 280 16.21 -9.06 -18.36
CA LYS A 280 16.64 -9.93 -17.26
C LYS A 280 16.06 -9.56 -15.89
N ASP A 281 15.46 -8.38 -15.72
CA ASP A 281 14.87 -7.97 -14.44
C ASP A 281 13.69 -8.88 -14.06
N SER A 282 13.54 -9.14 -12.76
CA SER A 282 12.48 -10.00 -12.22
C SER A 282 11.17 -9.26 -12.00
N TYR A 283 11.22 -7.94 -11.82
CA TYR A 283 10.11 -7.08 -11.39
C TYR A 283 9.38 -7.52 -10.10
N VAL A 284 9.97 -8.43 -9.32
CA VAL A 284 9.39 -8.98 -8.08
C VAL A 284 10.40 -8.94 -6.95
N ARG A 285 10.11 -8.16 -5.89
CA ARG A 285 10.96 -8.05 -4.70
C ARG A 285 10.21 -8.54 -3.47
N THR A 286 10.85 -9.39 -2.66
CA THR A 286 10.30 -9.86 -1.38
C THR A 286 11.06 -9.24 -0.22
N ILE A 287 10.36 -8.48 0.63
CA ILE A 287 10.91 -7.74 1.77
C ILE A 287 10.29 -8.31 3.06
N PRO A 288 11.06 -8.71 4.08
CA PRO A 288 10.50 -9.08 5.38
C PRO A 288 10.00 -7.83 6.12
N LEU A 289 8.76 -7.83 6.61
CA LEU A 289 8.20 -6.72 7.38
C LEU A 289 8.20 -7.01 8.89
N ALA A 290 8.70 -6.04 9.66
CA ALA A 290 8.64 -6.04 11.12
C ALA A 290 7.27 -5.53 11.60
N ILE A 291 6.21 -6.32 11.41
CA ILE A 291 4.84 -5.89 11.72
C ILE A 291 4.49 -6.12 13.19
N GLU A 292 4.50 -5.03 13.97
CA GLU A 292 3.96 -4.98 15.33
C GLU A 292 2.41 -5.03 15.37
N LYS A 293 1.80 -5.04 16.56
CA LYS A 293 0.32 -4.99 16.68
C LYS A 293 -0.26 -3.66 16.14
N ASN A 294 0.34 -2.55 16.57
CA ASN A 294 -0.05 -1.15 16.35
C ASN A 294 0.13 -0.60 14.91
N THR A 295 0.90 -1.28 14.05
CA THR A 295 1.18 -0.80 12.69
C THR A 295 -0.10 -0.76 11.85
N THR A 296 -0.29 0.27 11.05
CA THR A 296 -1.47 0.40 10.15
C THR A 296 -1.10 0.45 8.68
N ALA A 297 0.09 0.91 8.33
CA ALA A 297 0.64 0.80 6.99
C ALA A 297 2.17 0.66 7.01
N ALA A 298 2.71 0.08 5.94
CA ALA A 298 4.11 0.24 5.56
C ALA A 298 4.18 1.29 4.44
N ILE A 299 4.96 2.34 4.65
CA ILE A 299 5.28 3.36 3.66
C ILE A 299 6.56 2.90 2.97
N ILE A 300 6.45 2.56 1.69
CA ILE A 300 7.59 2.26 0.84
C ILE A 300 8.07 3.58 0.26
N LYS A 301 9.34 3.94 0.50
CA LYS A 301 10.04 4.99 -0.23
C LYS A 301 10.91 4.33 -1.28
N LEU A 302 10.70 4.68 -2.54
CA LEU A 302 11.43 4.17 -3.70
C LEU A 302 12.31 5.28 -4.27
N THR A 303 13.63 5.10 -4.19
CA THR A 303 14.62 6.03 -4.75
C THR A 303 15.31 5.37 -5.96
N PRO A 304 15.36 6.02 -7.14
CA PRO A 304 16.01 5.44 -8.32
C PRO A 304 17.53 5.34 -8.12
N VAL A 305 18.10 4.21 -8.52
CA VAL A 305 19.55 3.97 -8.57
C VAL A 305 19.99 4.15 -10.02
N ILE A 306 20.42 5.36 -10.34
CA ILE A 306 20.58 5.89 -11.70
C ILE A 306 21.90 6.68 -11.81
N ASP A 307 22.54 6.63 -12.98
CA ASP A 307 23.78 7.35 -13.27
C ASP A 307 23.53 8.84 -13.61
N THR A 308 24.61 9.64 -13.65
CA THR A 308 24.52 11.09 -13.80
C THR A 308 24.12 11.56 -15.20
N GLU A 309 24.26 10.73 -16.24
CA GLU A 309 23.83 11.08 -17.59
C GLU A 309 22.38 10.66 -17.84
N THR A 310 21.99 9.46 -17.42
CA THR A 310 20.58 9.04 -17.53
C THR A 310 19.67 9.91 -16.65
N LEU A 311 20.15 10.43 -15.53
CA LEU A 311 19.47 11.49 -14.75
C LEU A 311 19.17 12.75 -15.59
N LYS A 312 20.18 13.26 -16.33
CA LYS A 312 20.03 14.44 -17.20
C LYS A 312 19.07 14.14 -18.37
N LEU A 313 19.23 12.98 -19.02
CA LEU A 313 18.44 12.56 -20.17
C LEU A 313 16.93 12.48 -19.87
N LEU A 314 16.59 12.03 -18.66
CA LEU A 314 15.22 11.92 -18.17
C LEU A 314 14.72 13.19 -17.44
N ASN A 315 15.60 14.14 -17.14
CA ASN A 315 15.31 15.33 -16.31
C ASN A 315 14.67 14.94 -14.95
N ILE A 316 15.27 13.97 -14.27
CA ILE A 316 14.87 13.49 -12.93
C ILE A 316 15.75 14.16 -11.88
N GLU A 317 15.18 14.64 -10.77
CA GLU A 317 15.97 15.16 -9.67
C GLU A 317 16.57 14.02 -8.84
N LYS A 318 17.81 14.19 -8.36
CA LYS A 318 18.53 13.17 -7.58
C LYS A 318 17.84 12.81 -6.25
N SER A 319 16.86 13.60 -5.84
CA SER A 319 16.01 13.44 -4.65
C SER A 319 14.64 12.81 -4.93
N ASP A 320 14.23 12.60 -6.18
CA ASP A 320 12.90 12.09 -6.55
C ASP A 320 12.63 10.72 -5.90
N THR A 321 11.84 10.75 -4.83
CA THR A 321 11.57 9.58 -3.99
C THR A 321 10.08 9.27 -4.02
N ILE A 322 9.71 8.28 -4.81
CA ILE A 322 8.33 7.87 -5.01
C ILE A 322 7.84 7.16 -3.74
N GLN A 323 6.79 7.68 -3.10
CA GLN A 323 6.20 7.05 -1.93
C GLN A 323 4.98 6.19 -2.32
N ARG A 324 4.80 5.06 -1.63
CA ARG A 324 3.61 4.21 -1.71
C ARG A 324 3.20 3.70 -0.33
N ILE A 325 1.89 3.63 -0.07
CA ILE A 325 1.35 3.31 1.26
C ILE A 325 0.62 1.97 1.20
N VAL A 326 1.28 0.91 1.66
CA VAL A 326 0.67 -0.41 1.81
C VAL A 326 -0.05 -0.46 3.16
N THR A 327 -1.36 -0.24 3.14
CA THR A 327 -2.22 -0.48 4.31
C THR A 327 -2.10 -1.95 4.75
N ILE A 328 -2.11 -2.21 6.05
CA ILE A 328 -1.96 -3.56 6.63
C ILE A 328 -3.22 -3.89 7.44
N TYR A 329 -4.19 -4.55 6.81
CA TYR A 329 -5.38 -5.02 7.54
C TYR A 329 -5.07 -6.25 8.40
N LYS A 330 -5.49 -6.19 9.67
CA LYS A 330 -5.16 -7.18 10.70
C LYS A 330 -6.43 -7.64 11.43
N LYS A 331 -6.43 -8.89 11.88
CA LYS A 331 -7.34 -9.31 12.96
C LYS A 331 -6.87 -8.64 14.26
N ALA A 332 -7.55 -7.58 14.66
CA ALA A 332 -7.27 -6.86 15.89
C ALA A 332 -7.42 -7.77 17.13
N PRO A 333 -6.67 -7.52 18.22
CA PRO A 333 -6.85 -8.24 19.47
C PRO A 333 -8.24 -7.97 20.07
N ILE A 334 -8.71 -8.90 20.89
CA ILE A 334 -9.88 -8.65 21.75
C ILE A 334 -9.49 -7.54 22.73
N ARG A 335 -10.24 -6.43 22.74
CA ARG A 335 -10.12 -5.38 23.74
C ARG A 335 -10.93 -5.75 24.97
N PHE A 336 -10.40 -5.39 26.13
CA PHE A 336 -11.05 -5.49 27.43
C PHE A 336 -11.33 -4.09 27.94
N ARG A 337 -12.52 -3.85 28.51
CA ARG A 337 -12.90 -2.53 29.03
C ARG A 337 -13.77 -2.66 30.27
N ASN A 338 -13.48 -1.82 31.26
CA ASN A 338 -14.33 -1.65 32.44
C ASN A 338 -15.37 -0.55 32.19
N THR A 339 -16.61 -0.77 32.62
CA THR A 339 -17.68 0.24 32.65
C THR A 339 -18.43 0.18 33.98
N TYR A 340 -19.19 1.23 34.25
CA TYR A 340 -20.06 1.34 35.43
C TYR A 340 -21.43 1.84 35.02
N GLY A 341 -22.47 1.49 35.76
CA GLY A 341 -23.84 1.94 35.48
C GLY A 341 -24.91 1.11 36.17
N VAL A 342 -26.11 1.10 35.59
CA VAL A 342 -27.29 0.46 36.20
C VAL A 342 -27.74 -0.73 35.36
N SER A 343 -28.00 -1.84 36.04
CA SER A 343 -28.65 -3.02 35.48
C SER A 343 -30.03 -3.21 36.09
N PHE A 344 -31.00 -3.63 35.29
CA PHE A 344 -32.35 -3.98 35.71
C PHE A 344 -32.47 -5.50 35.64
N VAL A 345 -32.45 -6.16 36.82
CA VAL A 345 -32.48 -7.62 36.94
C VAL A 345 -33.90 -8.10 37.24
N SER A 346 -34.32 -9.22 36.64
CA SER A 346 -35.64 -9.81 36.87
C SER A 346 -35.52 -11.30 37.17
N TYR A 347 -36.14 -11.73 38.27
CA TYR A 347 -36.20 -13.12 38.72
C TYR A 347 -37.65 -13.59 38.77
N SER A 348 -37.87 -14.90 38.54
CA SER A 348 -39.21 -15.50 38.53
C SER A 348 -39.99 -15.25 39.82
N GLU A 349 -39.30 -15.32 40.95
CA GLU A 349 -39.80 -15.12 42.31
C GLU A 349 -40.14 -13.65 42.62
N ASN A 350 -39.30 -12.68 42.24
CA ASN A 350 -39.44 -11.27 42.62
C ASN A 350 -40.70 -10.59 42.05
N ARG A 351 -41.32 -11.17 41.02
CA ARG A 351 -42.54 -10.63 40.36
C ARG A 351 -43.82 -10.84 41.17
N TRP A 352 -43.76 -11.52 42.32
CA TRP A 352 -44.93 -11.85 43.13
C TRP A 352 -44.70 -11.48 44.60
N HIS A 353 -45.53 -10.58 45.12
CA HIS A 353 -45.65 -10.39 46.57
C HIS A 353 -46.66 -11.42 47.08
N TYR A 354 -46.29 -12.16 48.12
CA TYR A 354 -47.13 -13.20 48.73
C TYR A 354 -47.62 -12.70 50.08
N PHE A 355 -48.92 -12.87 50.35
CA PHE A 355 -49.56 -12.43 51.58
C PHE A 355 -50.65 -13.41 52.01
N VAL A 356 -51.14 -13.26 53.23
CA VAL A 356 -52.31 -14.01 53.72
C VAL A 356 -53.55 -13.15 53.55
N LYS A 357 -54.65 -13.74 53.07
CA LYS A 357 -55.94 -13.08 52.95
C LYS A 357 -57.00 -13.82 53.76
N THR A 358 -57.63 -13.13 54.71
CA THR A 358 -58.83 -13.64 55.39
C THR A 358 -60.06 -13.40 54.51
N THR A 359 -60.76 -14.45 54.14
CA THR A 359 -62.07 -14.39 53.45
C THR A 359 -63.05 -15.31 54.18
N ASN A 360 -64.20 -14.79 54.62
CA ASN A 360 -65.23 -15.53 55.36
C ASN A 360 -64.71 -16.34 56.57
N GLY A 361 -63.70 -15.81 57.28
CA GLY A 361 -63.06 -16.46 58.43
C GLY A 361 -61.99 -17.50 58.09
N VAL A 362 -61.71 -17.74 56.80
CA VAL A 362 -60.65 -18.65 56.34
C VAL A 362 -59.46 -17.82 55.84
N ASN A 363 -58.25 -18.16 56.28
CA ASN A 363 -57.01 -17.53 55.81
C ASN A 363 -56.42 -18.35 54.65
N THR A 364 -56.25 -17.74 53.48
CA THR A 364 -55.59 -18.33 52.31
C THR A 364 -54.29 -17.62 51.96
N ILE A 365 -53.32 -18.35 51.42
CA ILE A 365 -52.16 -17.74 50.78
C ILE A 365 -52.56 -17.17 49.42
N GLU A 366 -52.41 -15.87 49.27
CA GLU A 366 -52.65 -15.13 48.02
C GLU A 366 -51.34 -14.58 47.46
N ARG A 367 -51.42 -14.01 46.24
CA ARG A 367 -50.34 -13.23 45.65
C ARG A 367 -50.85 -12.07 44.81
N GLU A 368 -50.05 -11.04 44.72
CA GLU A 368 -50.22 -9.89 43.82
C GLU A 368 -48.95 -9.68 42.98
N SER A 369 -49.05 -8.84 41.94
CA SER A 369 -47.88 -8.50 41.13
C SER A 369 -46.98 -7.54 41.91
N ALA A 370 -45.71 -7.91 42.04
CA ALA A 370 -44.65 -7.05 42.56
C ALA A 370 -43.80 -6.48 41.42
N ASP A 371 -42.70 -5.80 41.78
CA ASP A 371 -41.78 -5.19 40.82
C ASP A 371 -41.26 -6.18 39.78
N ILE A 372 -41.39 -5.78 38.51
CA ILE A 372 -41.02 -6.64 37.37
C ILE A 372 -39.49 -6.75 37.25
N PHE A 373 -38.73 -5.80 37.81
CA PHE A 373 -37.28 -5.79 37.88
C PHE A 373 -36.80 -5.07 39.14
N LEU A 374 -35.57 -5.35 39.58
CA LEU A 374 -34.84 -4.55 40.56
C LEU A 374 -33.71 -3.77 39.87
N PRO A 375 -33.51 -2.47 40.17
CA PRO A 375 -32.31 -1.74 39.76
C PRO A 375 -31.08 -2.18 40.58
N VAL A 376 -29.91 -2.19 39.95
CA VAL A 376 -28.64 -2.70 40.50
C VAL A 376 -27.50 -1.79 40.05
N VAL A 377 -26.70 -1.24 40.97
CA VAL A 377 -25.43 -0.58 40.60
C VAL A 377 -24.44 -1.65 40.21
N THR A 378 -23.85 -1.51 39.04
CA THR A 378 -23.07 -2.56 38.39
C THR A 378 -21.76 -2.07 37.80
N ALA A 379 -20.74 -2.93 37.87
CA ALA A 379 -19.49 -2.82 37.15
C ALA A 379 -19.35 -4.01 36.20
N TYR A 380 -18.90 -3.77 34.97
CA TYR A 380 -18.69 -4.82 33.97
C TYR A 380 -17.29 -4.76 33.37
N LEU A 381 -16.69 -5.94 33.20
CA LEU A 381 -15.60 -6.19 32.28
C LEU A 381 -16.18 -6.71 30.96
N HIS A 382 -16.19 -5.86 29.92
CA HIS A 382 -16.56 -6.28 28.57
C HIS A 382 -15.34 -6.76 27.79
N PHE A 383 -15.57 -7.68 26.84
CA PHE A 383 -14.58 -8.17 25.90
C PHE A 383 -15.12 -8.19 24.47
N TYR A 384 -14.45 -7.50 23.55
CA TYR A 384 -14.97 -7.25 22.19
C TYR A 384 -13.86 -7.16 21.13
N SER A 385 -14.21 -7.47 19.87
CA SER A 385 -13.31 -7.18 18.74
C SER A 385 -13.54 -5.74 18.28
N PRO A 386 -12.53 -4.86 18.28
CA PRO A 386 -12.69 -3.47 17.85
C PRO A 386 -12.98 -3.39 16.35
N ARG A 387 -13.77 -2.38 15.96
CA ARG A 387 -14.08 -2.03 14.56
C ARG A 387 -14.06 -0.52 14.41
N ASP A 388 -13.39 0.02 13.38
CA ASP A 388 -13.33 1.48 13.18
C ASP A 388 -14.69 2.12 12.77
N LYS A 389 -15.69 1.32 12.34
CA LYS A 389 -17.05 1.78 12.01
C LYS A 389 -18.13 0.75 12.38
N GLY A 390 -19.35 1.24 12.66
CA GLY A 390 -20.56 0.44 12.90
C GLY A 390 -20.63 -0.23 14.27
N PHE A 391 -21.70 -0.99 14.51
CA PHE A 391 -21.92 -1.71 15.77
C PHE A 391 -20.77 -2.69 16.07
N ARG A 392 -20.23 -2.58 17.28
CA ARG A 392 -19.30 -3.53 17.89
C ARG A 392 -20.12 -4.45 18.80
N TRP A 393 -19.83 -5.75 18.74
CA TRP A 393 -20.46 -6.76 19.58
C TRP A 393 -19.38 -7.48 20.39
N GLY A 394 -19.71 -7.80 21.64
CA GLY A 394 -18.83 -8.49 22.57
C GLY A 394 -19.60 -9.28 23.63
N GLY A 395 -18.86 -9.93 24.51
CA GLY A 395 -19.40 -10.48 25.75
C GLY A 395 -19.04 -9.59 26.93
N SER A 396 -19.60 -9.90 28.09
CA SER A 396 -19.34 -9.20 29.34
C SER A 396 -19.51 -10.10 30.55
N PHE A 397 -18.70 -9.85 31.56
CA PHE A 397 -18.86 -10.38 32.91
C PHE A 397 -18.93 -9.19 33.87
N GLY A 398 -19.94 -9.16 34.73
CA GLY A 398 -20.15 -8.06 35.66
C GLY A 398 -20.69 -8.52 37.01
N ALA A 399 -20.66 -7.60 37.96
CA ALA A 399 -21.19 -7.78 39.29
C ALA A 399 -21.88 -6.49 39.77
N GLY A 400 -22.84 -6.61 40.68
CA GLY A 400 -23.50 -5.45 41.27
C GLY A 400 -24.33 -5.72 42.51
N ILE A 401 -24.80 -4.62 43.11
CA ILE A 401 -25.60 -4.59 44.33
C ILE A 401 -26.92 -3.86 44.06
N THR A 402 -28.02 -4.43 44.55
CA THR A 402 -29.39 -3.92 44.38
C THR A 402 -29.60 -2.55 45.02
N LEU A 403 -30.30 -1.65 44.31
CA LEU A 403 -30.72 -0.34 44.78
C LEU A 403 -32.13 -0.42 45.38
N GLY A 404 -32.25 -0.98 46.58
CA GLY A 404 -33.50 -0.95 47.34
C GLY A 404 -33.77 -2.18 48.21
N GLY A 405 -34.63 -2.00 49.21
CA GLY A 405 -35.02 -2.98 50.22
C GLY A 405 -34.55 -2.58 51.62
N GLY A 406 -35.47 -2.60 52.59
CA GLY A 406 -35.18 -2.21 53.98
C GLY A 406 -34.35 -3.24 54.76
N GLU A 407 -33.95 -2.91 55.98
CA GLU A 407 -33.01 -3.70 56.80
C GLU A 407 -33.48 -5.12 57.16
N ASN A 408 -34.80 -5.39 57.13
CA ASN A 408 -35.38 -6.73 57.33
C ASN A 408 -35.43 -7.57 56.04
N ASP A 409 -35.02 -6.99 54.90
CA ASP A 409 -34.80 -7.73 53.67
C ASP A 409 -33.32 -7.95 53.39
N ASN A 410 -33.00 -8.99 52.62
CA ASN A 410 -31.62 -9.28 52.23
C ASN A 410 -31.20 -8.34 51.08
N SER A 411 -31.32 -7.03 51.27
CA SER A 411 -31.35 -6.01 50.20
C SER A 411 -30.00 -5.72 49.54
N ASN A 412 -28.89 -6.10 50.18
CA ASN A 412 -27.55 -6.02 49.59
C ASN A 412 -27.17 -7.34 48.88
N GLN A 413 -27.97 -7.77 47.90
CA GLN A 413 -27.70 -8.97 47.10
C GLN A 413 -26.63 -8.72 46.04
N LEU A 414 -25.52 -9.47 46.13
CA LEU A 414 -24.57 -9.60 45.04
C LEU A 414 -25.22 -10.32 43.85
N ASN A 415 -25.39 -9.60 42.75
CA ASN A 415 -25.83 -10.12 41.46
C ASN A 415 -24.61 -10.37 40.57
N ILE A 416 -24.48 -11.59 40.04
CA ILE A 416 -23.45 -11.97 39.06
C ILE A 416 -24.08 -11.94 37.66
N LEU A 417 -23.47 -11.24 36.72
CA LEU A 417 -24.11 -10.84 35.46
C LEU A 417 -23.25 -11.30 34.27
N LEU A 418 -23.84 -12.11 33.39
CA LEU A 418 -23.17 -12.64 32.19
C LEU A 418 -24.04 -12.36 30.96
N GLY A 419 -23.53 -11.56 30.02
CA GLY A 419 -24.35 -11.10 28.90
C GLY A 419 -23.56 -10.69 27.65
N ILE A 420 -24.30 -10.49 26.56
CA ILE A 420 -23.81 -9.89 25.32
C ILE A 420 -23.89 -8.36 25.41
N SER A 421 -22.88 -7.68 24.87
CA SER A 421 -22.78 -6.22 24.89
C SER A 421 -22.70 -5.65 23.48
N THR A 422 -23.35 -4.51 23.28
CA THR A 422 -23.20 -3.65 22.10
C THR A 422 -22.75 -2.25 22.53
N PHE A 423 -21.90 -1.64 21.72
CA PHE A 423 -21.18 -0.40 22.04
C PHE A 423 -21.65 0.72 21.11
N LEU A 424 -21.93 1.89 21.69
CA LEU A 424 -22.50 3.05 21.00
C LEU A 424 -21.61 4.29 21.17
N GLY A 425 -21.42 5.02 20.07
CA GLY A 425 -20.66 6.28 20.02
C GLY A 425 -19.17 6.12 19.68
N ARG A 426 -18.53 7.24 19.31
CA ARG A 426 -17.07 7.30 19.09
C ARG A 426 -16.37 7.11 20.44
N ASN A 427 -15.36 6.25 20.49
CA ASN A 427 -14.68 5.80 21.72
C ASN A 427 -15.55 4.98 22.70
N ASP A 428 -16.73 4.49 22.27
CA ASP A 428 -17.67 3.69 23.07
C ASP A 428 -18.06 4.28 24.46
N PRO A 429 -18.61 5.51 24.53
CA PRO A 429 -19.06 6.11 25.80
C PRO A 429 -20.21 5.35 26.47
N VAL A 430 -21.09 4.71 25.70
CA VAL A 430 -22.27 3.98 26.22
C VAL A 430 -22.25 2.53 25.74
N CYS A 431 -22.41 1.61 26.68
CA CYS A 431 -22.45 0.17 26.47
C CYS A 431 -23.79 -0.39 26.97
N ILE A 432 -24.57 -0.97 26.05
CA ILE A 432 -25.83 -1.66 26.38
C ILE A 432 -25.52 -3.16 26.46
N THR A 433 -25.96 -3.80 27.54
CA THR A 433 -25.73 -5.24 27.77
C THR A 433 -27.03 -5.93 28.14
N ALA A 434 -27.22 -7.16 27.68
CA ALA A 434 -28.33 -8.02 28.08
C ALA A 434 -27.88 -9.47 28.25
N GLY A 435 -28.47 -10.20 29.19
CA GLY A 435 -28.05 -11.57 29.48
C GLY A 435 -28.73 -12.19 30.70
N ILE A 436 -28.01 -13.13 31.32
CA ILE A 436 -28.47 -13.86 32.51
C ILE A 436 -27.85 -13.27 33.79
N SER A 437 -28.67 -13.19 34.83
CA SER A 437 -28.27 -12.73 36.16
C SER A 437 -28.39 -13.87 37.16
N GLY A 438 -27.44 -13.99 38.08
CA GLY A 438 -27.43 -14.99 39.16
C GLY A 438 -27.35 -14.31 40.53
N ALA A 439 -28.35 -14.53 41.38
CA ALA A 439 -28.38 -14.03 42.76
C ALA A 439 -29.09 -15.01 43.70
N ARG A 440 -29.06 -14.71 45.00
CA ARG A 440 -29.89 -15.37 46.02
C ARG A 440 -31.22 -14.62 46.14
N VAL A 441 -32.35 -15.30 45.98
CA VAL A 441 -33.69 -14.73 46.18
C VAL A 441 -34.43 -15.44 47.32
N LYS A 442 -35.32 -14.73 48.02
CA LYS A 442 -36.30 -15.34 48.93
C LYS A 442 -37.38 -16.02 48.09
N LYS A 443 -37.75 -17.26 48.45
CA LYS A 443 -38.88 -17.99 47.86
C LYS A 443 -39.74 -18.59 48.97
N ILE A 444 -41.07 -18.44 48.86
CA ILE A 444 -42.01 -19.14 49.74
C ILE A 444 -41.77 -20.67 49.71
N SER A 445 -41.79 -21.29 50.90
CA SER A 445 -41.36 -22.66 51.17
C SER A 445 -42.50 -23.46 51.80
N GLY A 446 -42.68 -24.72 51.38
CA GLY A 446 -43.76 -25.61 51.86
C GLY A 446 -45.18 -25.24 51.42
N LEU A 447 -45.44 -23.98 51.07
CA LEU A 447 -46.75 -23.41 50.79
C LEU A 447 -46.93 -23.04 49.30
N LYS A 448 -48.19 -22.96 48.87
CA LYS A 448 -48.65 -22.56 47.52
C LYS A 448 -49.78 -21.53 47.64
N VAL A 449 -50.03 -20.81 46.55
CA VAL A 449 -51.21 -19.95 46.41
C VAL A 449 -52.48 -20.81 46.46
N GLY A 450 -53.46 -20.40 47.26
CA GLY A 450 -54.69 -21.15 47.53
C GLY A 450 -54.61 -22.12 48.72
N ASP A 451 -53.43 -22.34 49.32
CA ASP A 451 -53.33 -23.15 50.54
C ASP A 451 -54.01 -22.41 51.72
N ILE A 452 -54.82 -23.14 52.49
CA ILE A 452 -55.43 -22.64 53.73
C ILE A 452 -54.41 -22.74 54.86
N VAL A 453 -54.25 -21.66 55.64
CA VAL A 453 -53.24 -21.55 56.69
C VAL A 453 -53.82 -21.10 58.03
N SER A 454 -53.15 -21.44 59.14
CA SER A 454 -53.59 -21.12 60.51
C SER A 454 -52.97 -19.84 61.08
N PHE A 455 -52.15 -19.13 60.32
CA PHE A 455 -51.47 -17.89 60.71
C PHE A 455 -52.03 -16.68 59.96
N GLN A 456 -51.76 -15.48 60.47
CA GLN A 456 -52.23 -14.21 59.89
C GLN A 456 -51.20 -13.54 58.96
N ASP A 457 -49.90 -13.80 59.13
CA ASP A 457 -48.83 -13.15 58.37
C ASP A 457 -47.71 -14.11 57.92
N LEU A 458 -47.07 -13.80 56.79
CA LEU A 458 -45.92 -14.57 56.27
C LEU A 458 -44.59 -14.11 56.88
N GLU A 459 -44.31 -14.59 58.09
CA GLU A 459 -42.99 -14.48 58.73
C GLU A 459 -41.83 -15.07 57.89
N ALA A 460 -40.60 -14.64 58.18
CA ALA A 460 -39.37 -15.11 57.51
C ALA A 460 -39.18 -16.64 57.50
N LYS A 461 -39.70 -17.36 58.49
CA LYS A 461 -39.66 -18.85 58.57
C LYS A 461 -40.37 -19.55 57.40
N HIS A 462 -41.26 -18.86 56.71
CA HIS A 462 -41.99 -19.36 55.54
C HIS A 462 -41.21 -19.17 54.22
N TYR A 463 -40.02 -18.56 54.25
CA TYR A 463 -39.19 -18.27 53.07
C TYR A 463 -37.83 -18.98 53.12
N ASN A 464 -37.53 -19.75 52.08
CA ASN A 464 -36.18 -20.27 51.84
C ASN A 464 -35.39 -19.30 50.95
N THR A 465 -34.14 -19.02 51.31
CA THR A 465 -33.21 -18.31 50.41
C THR A 465 -32.58 -19.31 49.43
N VAL A 466 -32.75 -19.09 48.13
CA VAL A 466 -32.28 -19.99 47.06
C VAL A 466 -31.55 -19.22 45.97
N TYR A 467 -30.53 -19.82 45.36
CA TYR A 467 -29.93 -19.25 44.15
C TYR A 467 -30.88 -19.38 42.96
N ARG A 468 -30.99 -18.32 42.16
CA ARG A 468 -31.80 -18.27 40.94
C ARG A 468 -31.07 -17.59 39.80
N ASN A 469 -31.39 -18.08 38.61
CA ASN A 469 -31.07 -17.45 37.34
C ASN A 469 -32.27 -16.57 36.94
N GLY A 470 -32.00 -15.32 36.61
CA GLY A 470 -32.92 -14.36 36.04
C GLY A 470 -32.37 -13.80 34.72
N TYR A 471 -33.05 -12.81 34.17
CA TYR A 471 -32.55 -12.03 33.03
C TYR A 471 -32.21 -10.60 33.46
N PHE A 472 -31.39 -9.90 32.68
CA PHE A 472 -31.11 -8.49 32.90
C PHE A 472 -30.96 -7.70 31.59
N ILE A 473 -31.18 -6.39 31.68
CA ILE A 473 -30.76 -5.39 30.71
C ILE A 473 -29.99 -4.30 31.47
N ALA A 474 -28.87 -3.83 30.94
CA ALA A 474 -27.98 -2.87 31.57
C ALA A 474 -27.60 -1.73 30.63
N ILE A 475 -27.50 -0.53 31.20
CA ILE A 475 -26.97 0.67 30.55
C ILE A 475 -25.77 1.14 31.37
N THR A 476 -24.61 1.17 30.74
CA THR A 476 -23.32 1.42 31.40
C THR A 476 -22.47 2.36 30.56
N PHE A 477 -21.55 3.07 31.21
CA PHE A 477 -20.67 4.04 30.57
C PHE A 477 -19.22 3.86 31.03
N ASN A 478 -18.28 4.31 30.19
CA ASN A 478 -16.87 4.41 30.56
C ASN A 478 -16.58 5.84 31.06
N PRO A 479 -16.33 6.07 32.36
CA PRO A 479 -16.05 7.42 32.88
C PRO A 479 -14.77 8.03 32.27
N GLY A 480 -13.78 7.20 31.88
CA GLY A 480 -12.59 7.69 31.17
C GLY A 480 -12.89 8.19 29.74
N GLY A 481 -14.06 7.88 29.18
CA GLY A 481 -14.53 8.36 27.88
C GLY A 481 -15.41 9.62 27.94
N LEU A 482 -15.54 10.25 29.11
CA LEU A 482 -16.34 11.47 29.33
C LEU A 482 -15.49 12.75 29.46
N ASN A 483 -14.18 12.68 29.19
CA ASN A 483 -13.28 13.84 29.24
C ASN A 483 -13.53 14.76 28.02
N PRO A 484 -13.98 16.02 28.20
CA PRO A 484 -14.39 16.90 27.09
C PRO A 484 -13.20 17.55 26.35
N LYS A 485 -12.09 16.83 26.21
CA LYS A 485 -10.85 17.27 25.54
C LYS A 485 -10.37 16.31 24.43
N ASP A 486 -11.08 15.22 24.18
CA ASP A 486 -10.86 14.22 23.11
C ASP A 486 -12.00 14.20 22.05
#